data_AF-A0A5C0XXK0-F1
#
_entry.id   AF-A0A5C0XXK0-F1
#
_cell.length_a   1.000
_cell.length_b   1.000
_cell.length_c   1.000
_cell.angle_alpha   90.00
_cell.angle_beta   90.00
_cell.angle_gamma   90.00
#
_symmetry.space_group_name_H-M   'P 1'
#
loop_
_entity.id
_entity.type
_entity.pdbx_description
1 polymer ?
#
loop_
_entity_poly.entity_id
_entity_poly.type
_entity_poly.pdbx_seq_one_letter_code
_entity_poly.pdbx_strand_id
1 'polypeptide(L)'
;MVRAYILLTVEIGKVQKVIEEVKKIPGVINADAVTGPYDAIVHIEASDLGELTRKILHDIHNIDGVIDTTTAIVVEMEEEE
;
A
#
# COMPACT_ATOMS: atom_id res chain seq x y z
N MET A 1 -9.59 0.38 -13.90
CA MET A 1 -9.05 -0.09 -12.61
C MET A 1 -7.78 0.68 -12.34
N VAL A 2 -7.55 1.05 -11.08
CA VAL A 2 -6.36 1.78 -10.66
C VAL A 2 -5.45 0.82 -9.92
N ARG A 3 -4.16 0.82 -10.27
CA ARG A 3 -3.12 0.08 -9.57
C ARG A 3 -2.19 1.06 -8.87
N ALA A 4 -1.69 0.69 -7.70
CA ALA A 4 -0.72 1.51 -7.01
C ALA A 4 0.23 0.66 -6.16
N TYR A 5 1.38 1.25 -5.86
CA TYR A 5 2.27 0.80 -4.81
C TYR A 5 2.19 1.76 -3.64
N ILE A 6 1.98 1.23 -2.44
CA ILE A 6 2.00 2.01 -1.20
C ILE A 6 3.26 1.61 -0.44
N LEU A 7 4.12 2.59 -0.21
CA LEU A 7 5.37 2.43 0.53
C LEU A 7 5.13 2.91 1.95
N LEU A 8 5.35 2.03 2.93
CA LEU A 8 5.01 2.27 4.33
C LEU A 8 6.27 2.50 5.17
N THR A 9 6.20 3.53 6.01
CA THR A 9 7.08 3.66 7.18
C THR A 9 6.31 3.20 8.41
N VAL A 10 6.91 2.30 9.16
CA VAL A 10 6.26 1.59 10.26
C VAL A 10 7.08 1.76 11.54
N GLU A 11 6.38 1.82 12.67
CA GLU A 11 7.00 1.87 13.99
C GLU A 11 7.91 0.64 14.24
N ILE A 12 9.05 0.89 14.86
CA ILE A 12 10.05 -0.14 15.18
C ILE A 12 9.38 -1.28 15.97
N GLY A 13 9.61 -2.51 15.51
CA GLY A 13 9.07 -3.72 16.13
C GLY A 13 7.61 -4.04 15.75
N LYS A 14 6.93 -3.20 14.96
CA LYS A 14 5.55 -3.45 14.50
C LYS A 14 5.41 -3.91 13.05
N VAL A 15 6.51 -3.96 12.27
CA VAL A 15 6.51 -4.30 10.83
C VAL A 15 5.70 -5.55 10.51
N GLN A 16 5.96 -6.66 11.22
CA GLN A 16 5.25 -7.92 10.98
C GLN A 16 3.73 -7.77 11.21
N LYS A 17 3.33 -7.17 12.35
CA LYS A 17 1.93 -6.95 12.70
C LYS A 17 1.23 -6.06 11.66
N VAL A 18 1.87 -4.97 11.25
CA VAL A 18 1.31 -4.05 10.25
C VAL A 18 1.09 -4.78 8.92
N ILE A 19 2.07 -5.55 8.45
CA ILE A 19 1.92 -6.31 7.20
C ILE A 19 0.77 -7.33 7.29
N GLU A 20 0.64 -8.04 8.42
CA GLU A 20 -0.45 -8.98 8.64
C GLU A 20 -1.83 -8.31 8.61
N GLU A 21 -1.97 -7.10 9.17
CA GLU A 21 -3.22 -6.32 9.08
C GLU A 21 -3.46 -5.77 7.66
N VAL A 22 -2.43 -5.23 7.01
CA VAL A 22 -2.52 -4.71 5.64
C VAL A 22 -3.01 -5.79 4.67
N LYS A 23 -2.51 -7.03 4.79
CA LYS A 23 -2.92 -8.16 3.94
C LYS A 23 -4.41 -8.52 4.06
N LYS A 24 -5.10 -8.07 5.11
CA LYS A 24 -6.54 -8.30 5.29
C LYS A 24 -7.41 -7.26 4.58
N ILE A 25 -6.82 -6.15 4.13
CA ILE A 25 -7.55 -5.06 3.48
C ILE A 25 -7.98 -5.49 2.06
N PRO A 26 -9.28 -5.42 1.72
CA PRO A 26 -9.74 -5.70 0.36
C PRO A 26 -9.08 -4.78 -0.66
N GLY A 27 -8.58 -5.35 -1.76
CA GLY A 27 -7.85 -4.63 -2.80
C GLY A 27 -6.32 -4.70 -2.64
N VAL A 28 -5.81 -5.20 -1.51
CA VAL A 28 -4.38 -5.53 -1.39
C VAL A 28 -4.09 -6.85 -2.12
N ILE A 29 -3.22 -6.78 -3.13
CA ILE A 29 -2.77 -7.96 -3.89
C ILE A 29 -1.57 -8.60 -3.21
N ASN A 30 -0.63 -7.78 -2.74
CA ASN A 30 0.53 -8.25 -1.99
C ASN A 30 1.05 -7.16 -1.04
N ALA A 31 1.74 -7.57 0.02
CA ALA A 31 2.46 -6.71 0.95
C ALA A 31 3.71 -7.42 1.44
N ASP A 32 4.88 -6.84 1.18
CA ASP A 32 6.16 -7.42 1.53
C ASP A 32 6.97 -6.47 2.41
N ALA A 33 7.61 -7.02 3.45
CA ALA A 33 8.63 -6.30 4.20
C ALA A 33 9.86 -6.16 3.29
N VAL A 34 10.44 -4.97 3.23
CA VAL A 34 11.58 -4.70 2.36
C VAL A 34 12.75 -4.13 3.13
N THR A 35 13.96 -4.32 2.62
CA THR A 35 15.14 -3.59 3.06
C THR A 35 15.26 -2.32 2.23
N GLY A 36 15.25 -1.14 2.85
CA GLY A 36 15.30 0.12 2.11
C GLY A 36 14.88 1.33 2.96
N PRO A 37 14.54 2.45 2.30
CA PRO A 37 14.05 3.66 3.00
C PRO A 37 12.64 3.51 3.56
N TYR A 38 11.95 2.42 3.22
CA TYR A 38 10.62 2.05 3.72
C TYR A 38 10.69 0.65 4.33
N ASP A 39 9.74 0.36 5.22
CA ASP A 39 9.68 -0.92 5.92
C ASP A 39 8.86 -1.97 5.15
N ALA A 40 7.88 -1.52 4.36
CA ALA A 40 7.06 -2.39 3.53
C ALA A 40 6.62 -1.73 2.22
N ILE A 41 6.40 -2.54 1.19
CA ILE A 41 5.79 -2.15 -0.08
C ILE A 41 4.54 -2.99 -0.30
N VAL A 42 3.43 -2.33 -0.60
CA VAL A 42 2.10 -2.92 -0.79
C VAL A 42 1.66 -2.69 -2.22
N HIS A 43 1.35 -3.75 -2.95
CA HIS A 43 0.72 -3.68 -4.26
C HIS A 43 -0.80 -3.78 -4.11
N ILE A 44 -1.53 -2.80 -4.64
CA ILE A 44 -2.98 -2.74 -4.52
C ILE A 44 -3.65 -2.55 -5.89
N GLU A 45 -4.89 -3.00 -5.97
CA GLU A 45 -5.82 -2.71 -7.06
C GLU A 45 -7.13 -2.16 -6.49
N ALA A 46 -7.68 -1.15 -7.16
CA ALA A 46 -8.96 -0.54 -6.84
C ALA A 46 -9.79 -0.33 -8.11
N SER A 47 -11.11 -0.22 -7.97
CA SER A 47 -12.01 0.04 -9.10
C SER A 47 -11.71 1.41 -9.72
N ASP A 48 -11.50 2.41 -8.86
CA ASP A 48 -11.19 3.80 -9.21
C ASP A 48 -10.33 4.49 -8.13
N LEU A 49 -9.92 5.73 -8.41
CA LEU A 49 -9.11 6.52 -7.49
C LEU A 49 -9.85 6.84 -6.18
N GLY A 50 -11.16 6.98 -6.22
CA GLY A 50 -11.98 7.27 -5.05
C GLY A 50 -12.02 6.10 -4.05
N GLU A 51 -12.12 4.87 -4.55
CA GLU A 51 -12.01 3.66 -3.73
C GLU A 51 -10.59 3.55 -3.12
N LEU A 52 -9.55 3.79 -3.90
CA LEU A 52 -8.17 3.82 -3.41
C LEU A 52 -8.00 4.79 -2.23
N THR A 53 -8.40 6.05 -2.40
CA THR A 53 -8.14 7.09 -1.39
C THR A 53 -9.06 6.98 -0.17
N ARG A 54 -10.36 6.77 -0.38
CA ARG A 54 -11.34 6.83 0.73
C ARG A 54 -11.44 5.54 1.53
N LYS A 55 -11.00 4.41 0.98
CA LYS A 55 -11.13 3.11 1.62
C LYS A 55 -9.76 2.51 1.90
N ILE A 56 -9.01 2.14 0.85
CA ILE A 56 -7.75 1.40 1.04
C ILE A 56 -6.73 2.23 1.82
N LEU A 57 -6.45 3.47 1.41
CA LEU A 57 -5.51 4.33 2.13
C LEU A 57 -6.00 4.70 3.53
N HIS A 58 -7.30 4.96 3.69
CA HIS A 58 -7.89 5.22 4.99
C HIS A 58 -7.70 4.05 5.95
N ASP A 59 -7.99 2.82 5.50
CA ASP A 59 -7.84 1.61 6.29
C ASP A 59 -6.38 1.38 6.67
N ILE A 60 -5.43 1.59 5.75
CA ILE A 60 -3.98 1.49 6.02
C ILE A 60 -3.53 2.53 7.06
N HIS A 61 -3.96 3.80 6.93
CA HIS A 61 -3.60 4.86 7.87
C HIS A 61 -4.10 4.63 9.29
N ASN A 62 -5.20 3.88 9.44
CA ASN A 62 -5.75 3.54 10.75
C ASN A 62 -5.08 2.33 11.41
N ILE A 63 -4.17 1.64 10.73
CA ILE A 63 -3.44 0.51 11.33
C ILE A 63 -2.45 1.04 12.37
N ASP A 64 -2.59 0.57 13.61
CA ASP A 64 -1.63 0.83 14.69
C ASP A 64 -0.20 0.42 14.27
N GLY A 65 0.69 1.41 14.25
CA GLY A 65 2.09 1.26 13.87
C GLY A 65 2.43 1.83 12.50
N VAL A 66 1.46 2.20 11.66
CA VAL A 66 1.75 2.96 10.43
C VAL A 66 2.10 4.41 10.81
N ILE A 67 3.29 4.86 10.40
CA ILE A 67 3.80 6.22 10.66
C ILE A 67 3.57 7.13 9.46
N ASP A 68 3.92 6.64 8.27
CA ASP A 68 3.81 7.40 7.03
C ASP A 68 3.54 6.47 5.84
N THR A 69 2.97 7.04 4.78
CA THR A 69 2.70 6.34 3.53
C THR A 69 3.04 7.21 2.33
N THR A 70 3.77 6.65 1.38
CA THR A 70 3.91 7.25 0.04
C THR A 70 3.15 6.39 -0.97
N THR A 71 2.26 7.01 -1.74
CA THR A 71 1.46 6.31 -2.75
C THR A 71 1.96 6.61 -4.15
N ALA A 72 2.39 5.58 -4.87
CA ALA A 72 2.78 5.63 -6.27
C ALA A 72 1.71 4.98 -7.14
N ILE A 73 0.87 5.80 -7.78
CA ILE A 73 -0.16 5.32 -8.70
C ILE A 73 0.52 4.88 -10.00
N VAL A 74 0.19 3.68 -10.47
CA VAL A 74 0.71 3.13 -11.73
C VAL A 74 0.09 3.89 -12.89
N VAL A 75 0.93 4.39 -13.78
CA VAL A 75 0.53 4.97 -15.07
C VAL A 75 0.71 3.90 -16.14
N GLU A 76 -0.31 3.68 -16.96
CA GLU A 76 -0.18 2.77 -18.10
C GLU A 76 0.73 3.41 -19.16
N MET A 77 1.71 2.65 -19.63
CA MET A 77 2.58 3.05 -20.72
C MET A 77 2.00 2.44 -22.00
N GLU A 78 1.74 3.27 -23.02
CA GLU A 78 1.49 2.75 -24.37
C GLU A 78 2.82 2.20 -24.90
N GLU A 79 2.85 0.94 -25.31
CA GLU A 79 3.98 0.41 -26.08
C GLU A 79 3.89 1.04 -27.49
N GLU A 80 4.88 1.85 -27.86
CA GLU A 80 5.05 2.27 -29.26
C GLU A 80 5.40 1.02 -30.08
N GLU A 81 4.49 0.60 -30.98
CA GLU A 81 4.71 -0.50 -31.96
C GLU A 81 5.84 -0.19 -32.96
#